data_AF-A0A7L2VKL8-F1
#
_entry.id   AF-A0A7L2VKL8-F1
#
_cell.length_a   1.000
_cell.length_b   1.000
_cell.length_c   1.000
_cell.angle_alpha   90.00
_cell.angle_beta   90.00
_cell.angle_gamma   90.00
#
_symmetry.space_group_name_H-M   'P 1'
#
loop_
_entity.id
_entity.type
_entity.pdbx_description
1 polymer ?
#
loop_
_entity_poly.entity_id
_entity_poly.type
_entity_poly.pdbx_seq_one_letter_code
_entity_poly.pdbx_strand_id
1 'polypeptide(L)'
;QAGSGRMWRPGDLTAKSSYHAAVLAEVIKAFGAPENAQRMEEARDNACNDMGKMLQFLLPVATQIQQDVIKAYGFSNDGEGVLKFARLIKSYESQDPEIASMSGKLKSMFLPPMTLPPHGAGTGGVATS
;
A
#
# COMPACT_ATOMS: atom_id res chain seq x y z
N GLN A 1 6.57 12.77 40.48
CA GLN A 1 5.93 11.90 39.47
C GLN A 1 5.78 12.70 38.18
N ALA A 2 6.68 12.50 37.22
CA ALA A 2 6.63 13.14 35.89
C ALA A 2 7.05 12.08 34.87
N GLY A 3 6.05 11.43 34.28
CA GLY A 3 6.25 10.39 33.27
C GLY A 3 6.71 11.00 31.96
N SER A 4 7.94 10.68 31.60
CA SER A 4 8.65 10.95 30.35
C SER A 4 7.76 10.84 29.10
N GLY A 5 7.26 11.97 28.62
CA GLY A 5 6.90 12.12 27.21
C GLY A 5 8.19 12.11 26.41
N ARG A 6 8.51 10.98 25.76
CA ARG A 6 9.57 10.91 24.75
C ARG A 6 9.18 11.85 23.60
N MET A 7 9.59 13.11 23.72
CA MET A 7 9.51 14.11 22.68
C MET A 7 10.56 13.72 21.65
N TRP A 8 10.16 12.95 20.65
CA TRP A 8 11.03 12.51 19.56
C TRP A 8 11.61 13.73 18.86
N ARG A 9 12.93 13.77 18.67
CA ARG A 9 13.56 14.85 17.92
C ARG A 9 13.14 14.76 16.45
N PRO A 10 13.04 15.89 15.71
CA PRO A 10 12.65 15.89 14.31
C PRO A 10 13.46 14.91 13.44
N GLY A 11 14.77 14.74 13.71
CA GLY A 11 15.62 13.79 12.98
C GLY A 11 15.35 12.31 13.24
N ASP A 12 14.82 11.94 14.41
CA ASP A 12 14.43 10.54 14.71
C ASP A 12 13.15 10.13 13.97
N LEU A 13 12.26 11.09 13.73
CA LEU A 13 11.02 10.88 12.98
C LEU A 13 11.31 10.68 11.49
N THR A 14 12.19 11.50 10.92
CA THR A 14 12.59 11.38 9.51
C THR A 14 13.27 10.04 9.25
N ALA A 15 14.21 9.62 10.11
CA ALA A 15 14.90 8.34 9.97
C ALA A 15 13.94 7.13 10.02
N LYS A 16 12.95 7.17 10.91
CA LYS A 16 11.91 6.14 10.99
C LYS A 16 10.99 6.15 9.76
N SER A 17 10.57 7.33 9.30
CA SER A 17 9.77 7.47 8.08
C SER A 17 10.51 6.85 6.88
N SER A 18 11.78 7.20 6.68
CA SER A 18 12.60 6.64 5.59
C SER A 18 12.77 5.12 5.67
N TYR A 19 12.86 4.54 6.88
CA TYR A 19 12.87 3.09 7.06
C TYR A 19 11.55 2.46 6.59
N HIS A 20 10.41 3.03 6.99
CA HIS A 20 9.09 2.54 6.59
C HIS A 20 8.80 2.73 5.10
N ALA A 21 9.26 3.84 4.52
CA ALA A 21 9.24 4.08 3.08
C ALA A 21 10.05 3.02 2.32
N ALA A 22 11.24 2.66 2.82
CA ALA A 22 12.06 1.60 2.24
C ALA A 22 11.36 0.22 2.30
N VAL A 23 10.74 -0.13 3.43
CA VAL A 23 9.97 -1.38 3.54
C VAL A 23 8.83 -1.40 2.53
N LEU A 24 8.09 -0.30 2.41
CA LEU A 24 6.97 -0.18 1.47
C LEU A 24 7.43 -0.26 0.01
N ALA A 25 8.57 0.36 -0.32
CA ALA A 25 9.20 0.25 -1.63
C ALA A 25 9.59 -1.20 -1.95
N GLU A 26 10.16 -1.93 -1.00
CA GLU A 26 10.49 -3.35 -1.17
C GLU A 26 9.23 -4.20 -1.31
N VAL A 27 8.13 -3.89 -0.60
CA VAL A 27 6.83 -4.56 -0.84
C VAL A 27 6.39 -4.32 -2.28
N ILE A 28 6.34 -3.07 -2.75
CA ILE A 28 5.92 -2.73 -4.12
C ILE A 28 6.81 -3.44 -5.16
N LYS A 29 8.11 -3.47 -4.92
CA LYS A 29 9.08 -4.17 -5.78
C LYS A 29 8.85 -5.68 -5.76
N ALA A 30 8.54 -6.27 -4.61
CA ALA A 30 8.19 -7.68 -4.51
C ALA A 30 6.90 -7.98 -5.29
N PHE A 31 5.88 -7.13 -5.23
CA PHE A 31 4.69 -7.28 -6.08
C PHE A 31 5.01 -7.19 -7.57
N GLY A 32 5.96 -6.32 -7.96
CA GLY A 32 6.44 -6.20 -9.34
C GLY A 32 7.45 -7.28 -9.77
N ALA A 33 7.89 -8.16 -8.88
CA ALA A 33 8.79 -9.24 -9.23
C ALA A 33 8.09 -10.23 -10.16
N PRO A 34 8.75 -10.77 -11.20
CA PRO A 34 8.11 -11.60 -12.22
C PRO A 34 7.35 -12.80 -11.61
N GLU A 35 7.93 -13.43 -10.59
CA GLU A 35 7.33 -14.59 -9.90
C GLU A 35 6.08 -14.26 -9.08
N ASN A 36 5.96 -13.02 -8.61
CA ASN A 36 4.83 -12.54 -7.80
C ASN A 36 3.77 -11.88 -8.69
N ALA A 37 4.20 -11.12 -9.69
CA ALA A 37 3.35 -10.54 -10.72
C ALA A 37 2.59 -11.64 -11.48
N GLN A 38 3.28 -12.74 -11.84
CA GLN A 38 2.65 -13.89 -12.47
C GLN A 38 1.57 -14.50 -11.54
N ARG A 39 1.86 -14.72 -10.27
CA ARG A 39 0.88 -15.23 -9.30
C ARG A 39 -0.34 -14.33 -9.14
N MET A 40 -0.14 -13.01 -9.11
CA MET A 40 -1.22 -12.03 -9.05
C MET A 40 -2.07 -12.06 -10.34
N GLU A 41 -1.44 -12.18 -11.50
CA GLU A 41 -2.12 -12.26 -12.79
C GLU A 41 -2.92 -13.55 -12.94
N GLU A 42 -2.35 -14.70 -12.57
CA GLU A 42 -3.05 -15.99 -12.52
C GLU A 42 -4.26 -15.93 -11.57
N ALA A 43 -4.09 -15.37 -10.37
CA ALA A 43 -5.19 -15.19 -9.42
C ALA A 43 -6.31 -14.28 -9.99
N ARG A 44 -5.93 -13.24 -10.74
CA ARG A 44 -6.87 -12.34 -11.42
C ARG A 44 -7.61 -13.02 -12.56
N ASP A 45 -6.91 -13.81 -13.37
CA ASP A 45 -7.48 -14.56 -14.49
C ASP A 45 -8.51 -15.59 -13.99
N ASN A 46 -8.15 -16.35 -12.95
CA ASN A 46 -9.03 -17.30 -12.29
C ASN A 46 -10.29 -16.64 -11.69
N ALA A 47 -10.21 -15.37 -11.29
CA ALA A 47 -11.35 -14.65 -10.75
C ALA A 47 -12.35 -14.20 -11.82
N CYS A 48 -12.00 -14.21 -13.10
CA CYS A 48 -12.90 -13.90 -14.23
C CYS A 48 -13.68 -12.57 -14.04
N ASN A 49 -12.98 -11.49 -13.67
CA ASN A 49 -13.57 -10.17 -13.37
C ASN A 49 -14.60 -10.12 -12.23
N ASP A 50 -14.84 -11.21 -11.51
CA ASP A 50 -15.73 -11.23 -10.37
C ASP A 50 -15.00 -10.63 -9.17
N MET A 51 -15.44 -9.45 -8.73
CA MET A 51 -14.73 -8.70 -7.68
C MET A 51 -14.67 -9.47 -6.36
N GLY A 52 -15.67 -10.30 -6.06
CA GLY A 52 -15.68 -11.17 -4.88
C GLY A 52 -14.65 -12.29 -4.97
N LYS A 53 -14.50 -12.90 -6.16
CA LYS A 53 -13.44 -13.89 -6.40
C LYS A 53 -12.06 -13.25 -6.49
N MET A 54 -11.94 -12.06 -7.09
CA MET A 54 -10.69 -11.32 -7.16
C MET A 54 -10.16 -11.12 -5.75
N LEU A 55 -10.98 -10.67 -4.80
CA LEU A 55 -10.55 -10.59 -3.40
C LEU A 55 -10.25 -11.97 -2.81
N GLN A 56 -11.01 -13.04 -3.09
CA GLN A 56 -10.68 -14.38 -2.59
C GLN A 56 -9.36 -14.96 -3.11
N PHE A 57 -8.95 -14.63 -4.34
CA PHE A 57 -7.73 -15.17 -4.96
C PHE A 57 -6.53 -14.20 -4.86
N LEU A 58 -6.72 -12.92 -5.15
CA LEU A 58 -5.65 -11.91 -5.06
C LEU A 58 -5.29 -11.56 -3.62
N LEU A 59 -6.25 -11.49 -2.69
CA LEU A 59 -5.96 -11.11 -1.31
C LEU A 59 -4.97 -12.07 -0.62
N PRO A 60 -5.12 -13.41 -0.69
CA PRO A 60 -4.13 -14.31 -0.10
C PRO A 60 -2.77 -14.21 -0.81
N VAL A 61 -2.73 -14.05 -2.14
CA VAL A 61 -1.46 -13.86 -2.87
C VAL A 61 -0.75 -12.57 -2.46
N ALA A 62 -1.49 -11.46 -2.41
CA ALA A 62 -1.00 -10.16 -1.99
C ALA A 62 -0.51 -10.19 -0.53
N THR A 63 -1.29 -10.83 0.35
CA THR A 63 -0.92 -11.01 1.76
C THR A 63 0.37 -11.82 1.87
N GLN A 64 0.53 -12.88 1.06
CA GLN A 64 1.72 -13.72 1.08
C GLN A 64 2.97 -12.96 0.65
N ILE A 65 2.88 -12.15 -0.41
CA ILE A 65 3.98 -11.30 -0.88
C ILE A 65 4.35 -10.28 0.20
N GLN A 66 3.35 -9.63 0.81
CA GLN A 66 3.57 -8.69 1.92
C GLN A 66 4.27 -9.37 3.10
N GLN A 67 3.81 -10.55 3.53
CA GLN A 67 4.41 -11.35 4.61
C GLN A 67 5.87 -11.67 4.32
N ASP A 68 6.21 -12.01 3.08
CA ASP A 68 7.57 -12.37 2.68
C ASP A 68 8.55 -11.20 2.79
N VAL A 69 8.08 -9.97 2.53
CA VAL A 69 8.90 -8.78 2.70
C VAL A 69 8.97 -8.37 4.16
N ILE A 70 7.84 -8.22 4.85
CA ILE A 70 7.81 -7.67 6.21
C ILE A 70 8.49 -8.59 7.24
N LYS A 71 8.58 -9.91 6.99
CA LYS A 71 9.34 -10.84 7.86
C LYS A 71 10.81 -10.46 7.95
N ALA A 72 11.41 -9.95 6.85
CA ALA A 72 12.81 -9.51 6.82
C ALA A 72 13.04 -8.26 7.67
N TYR A 73 11.98 -7.51 7.93
CA TYR A 73 11.99 -6.28 8.73
C TYR A 73 11.56 -6.50 10.19
N GLY A 74 11.38 -7.76 10.61
CA GLY A 74 11.03 -8.12 11.99
C GLY A 74 9.53 -8.12 12.31
N PHE A 75 8.66 -8.03 11.29
CA PHE A 75 7.23 -8.27 11.49
C PHE A 75 6.90 -9.77 11.47
N SER A 76 5.82 -10.15 12.14
CA SER A 76 5.29 -11.52 12.04
C SER A 76 4.88 -11.83 10.60
N ASN A 77 5.19 -13.02 10.12
CA ASN A 77 4.79 -13.53 8.80
C ASN A 77 3.33 -14.01 8.75
N ASP A 78 2.46 -13.44 9.59
CA ASP A 78 1.05 -13.79 9.72
C ASP A 78 0.17 -12.60 9.30
N GLY A 79 -1.14 -12.81 9.15
CA GLY A 79 -2.10 -11.73 8.87
C GLY A 79 -2.03 -10.60 9.90
N GLU A 80 -1.69 -10.90 11.16
CA GLU A 80 -1.50 -9.87 12.18
C GLU A 80 -0.30 -8.94 11.87
N GLY A 81 0.79 -9.47 11.32
CA GLY A 81 1.96 -8.69 10.92
C GLY A 81 1.65 -7.75 9.76
N VAL A 82 0.90 -8.25 8.76
CA VAL A 82 0.42 -7.44 7.64
C VAL A 82 -0.50 -6.32 8.13
N LEU A 83 -1.40 -6.61 9.06
CA LEU A 83 -2.31 -5.62 9.62
C LEU A 83 -1.58 -4.54 10.44
N LYS A 84 -0.54 -4.91 11.19
CA LYS A 84 0.34 -3.97 11.89
C LYS A 84 1.10 -3.09 10.92
N PHE A 85 1.67 -3.66 9.85
CA PHE A 85 2.36 -2.93 8.81
C PHE A 85 1.42 -1.94 8.10
N ALA A 86 0.23 -2.39 7.68
CA ALA A 86 -0.76 -1.54 7.03
C ALA A 86 -1.22 -0.37 7.92
N ARG A 87 -1.45 -0.62 9.22
CA ARG A 87 -1.75 0.44 10.19
C ARG A 87 -0.60 1.43 10.34
N LEU A 88 0.63 0.93 10.36
CA LEU A 88 1.82 1.75 10.51
C LEU A 88 2.01 2.66 9.28
N ILE A 89 1.93 2.12 8.06
CA ILE A 89 1.96 2.91 6.82
C ILE A 89 0.87 3.99 6.86
N LYS A 90 -0.33 3.65 7.34
CA LYS A 90 -1.44 4.60 7.47
C LYS A 90 -1.24 5.71 8.51
N SER A 91 -0.42 5.48 9.52
CA SER A 91 -0.01 6.56 10.44
C SER A 91 1.06 7.46 9.81
N TYR A 92 1.94 6.91 8.97
CA TYR A 92 3.00 7.68 8.34
C TYR A 92 2.58 8.37 7.04
N GLU A 93 1.57 7.89 6.30
CA GLU A 93 1.09 8.54 5.07
C GLU A 93 0.60 9.99 5.29
N SER A 94 0.10 10.31 6.49
CA SER A 94 -0.28 11.70 6.84
C SER A 94 0.91 12.58 7.22
N GLN A 95 2.04 11.97 7.56
CA GLN A 95 3.26 12.66 7.98
C GLN A 95 4.28 12.76 6.83
N ASP A 96 4.22 11.82 5.89
CA ASP A 96 5.19 11.62 4.82
C ASP A 96 4.47 11.39 3.48
N PRO A 97 4.56 12.36 2.54
CA PRO A 97 3.88 12.27 1.25
C PRO A 97 4.47 11.19 0.34
N GLU A 98 5.71 10.76 0.56
CA GLU A 98 6.35 9.69 -0.22
C GLU A 98 5.71 8.33 0.14
N ILE A 99 5.53 8.07 1.45
CA ILE A 99 4.80 6.90 1.95
C ILE A 99 3.35 6.92 1.45
N ALA A 100 2.68 8.08 1.44
CA ALA A 100 1.33 8.20 0.91
C ALA A 100 1.24 7.81 -0.57
N SER A 101 2.17 8.32 -1.38
CA SER A 101 2.26 8.00 -2.82
C SER A 101 2.50 6.50 -3.05
N MET A 102 3.45 5.92 -2.32
CA MET A 102 3.76 4.48 -2.39
C MET A 102 2.60 3.61 -1.92
N SER A 103 1.93 3.98 -0.82
CA SER A 103 0.76 3.26 -0.28
C SER A 103 -0.37 3.27 -1.31
N GLY A 104 -0.62 4.41 -1.95
CA GLY A 104 -1.55 4.53 -3.07
C GLY A 104 -1.20 3.60 -4.24
N LYS A 105 0.08 3.54 -4.62
CA LYS A 105 0.56 2.66 -5.69
C LYS A 105 0.36 1.18 -5.37
N LEU A 106 0.72 0.74 -4.17
CA LEU A 106 0.48 -0.63 -3.71
C LEU A 106 -1.01 -0.97 -3.74
N LYS A 107 -1.87 -0.02 -3.30
CA LYS A 107 -3.32 -0.20 -3.33
C LYS A 107 -3.87 -0.38 -4.74
N SER A 108 -3.33 0.36 -5.71
CA SER A 108 -3.69 0.25 -7.11
C SER A 108 -3.25 -1.08 -7.76
N MET A 109 -2.24 -1.76 -7.20
CA MET A 109 -1.80 -3.07 -7.69
C MET A 109 -2.71 -4.22 -7.26
N PHE A 110 -3.41 -4.09 -6.12
CA PHE A 110 -4.34 -5.14 -5.66
C PHE A 110 -5.80 -4.83 -6.01
N LEU A 111 -6.17 -3.54 -6.07
CA LEU A 111 -7.52 -3.16 -6.49
C LEU A 111 -7.59 -3.22 -8.02
N PRO A 112 -8.66 -3.78 -8.60
CA PRO A 112 -8.91 -3.60 -10.03
C PRO A 112 -8.91 -2.10 -10.34
N PRO A 113 -8.49 -1.70 -11.56
CA PRO A 113 -8.57 -0.30 -11.96
C PRO A 113 -10.02 0.14 -11.82
N MET A 114 -10.34 0.85 -10.74
CA MET A 114 -11.53 1.66 -10.73
C MET A 114 -11.29 2.68 -11.82
N THR A 115 -12.03 2.54 -12.92
CA THR A 115 -12.32 3.66 -13.79
C THR A 115 -12.92 4.72 -12.88
N LEU A 116 -12.10 5.64 -12.39
CA LEU A 116 -12.60 6.89 -11.86
C LEU A 116 -13.48 7.44 -13.00
N PRO A 117 -14.81 7.65 -12.80
CA PRO A 117 -15.52 8.50 -13.74
C PRO A 117 -14.69 9.79 -13.82
N PRO A 118 -14.43 10.32 -15.03
CA PRO A 118 -13.58 11.48 -15.18
C PRO A 118 -14.09 12.51 -14.18
N HIS A 119 -13.23 12.91 -13.25
CA HIS A 119 -13.52 14.03 -12.37
C HIS A 119 -13.96 15.15 -13.31
N GLY A 120 -15.25 15.51 -13.23
CA GLY A 120 -15.78 16.71 -13.85
C GLY A 120 -15.10 17.88 -13.18
N ALA A 121 -13.88 18.19 -13.62
CA ALA A 121 -13.25 19.47 -13.43
C ALA A 121 -14.09 20.45 -14.26
N GLY A 122 -15.18 20.92 -13.67
CA GLY A 122 -15.84 22.11 -14.15
C GLY A 122 -14.86 23.26 -14.04
N THR A 123 -14.39 23.78 -15.16
CA THR A 123 -13.90 25.15 -15.25
C THR A 123 -13.87 25.62 -16.71
N GLY A 124 -14.49 26.78 -16.97
CA GLY A 124 -14.23 27.57 -18.16
C GLY A 124 -15.33 27.53 -19.20
N GLY A 125 -16.32 28.42 -19.04
CA GLY A 125 -17.38 28.59 -20.02
C GLY A 125 -16.91 29.24 -21.32
N VAL A 126 -17.80 29.23 -22.31
CA VAL A 126 -17.92 30.30 -23.30
C VAL A 126 -19.39 30.42 -23.66
N ALA A 127 -19.89 31.63 -23.49
CA ALA A 127 -21.17 32.10 -23.99
C ALA A 127 -21.20 32.14 -25.52
N THR A 128 -22.38 32.49 -26.06
CA THR A 128 -22.69 32.83 -27.46
C THR A 128 -23.15 31.62 -28.30
N SER A 129 -24.29 31.63 -28.99
CA SER A 129 -25.27 32.66 -29.35
C SER A 129 -26.63 32.00 -29.57
#